data_AF-A0A0T2IGP0-F1
#
_entry.id   AF-A0A0T2IGP0-F1
#
_cell.length_a   1.000
_cell.length_b   1.000
_cell.length_c   1.000
_cell.angle_alpha   90.00
_cell.angle_beta   90.00
_cell.angle_gamma   90.00
#
_symmetry.space_group_name_H-M   'P 1'
#
loop_
_entity.id
_entity.type
_entity.pdbx_description
1 polymer ?
#
loop_
_entity_poly.entity_id
_entity_poly.type
_entity_poly.pdbx_seq_one_letter_code
_entity_poly.pdbx_strand_id
1 'polypeptide(L)'
;MTVIERIYDNAWYVAHAAPGMREALAADVTRTWMACEAAREDAGRARTVVGLTAARSALALSFGNVTQAEYDRARSRAAEAARCTDIIDGHAFSMRRELGNGGAMTVDIASCTLLRRAVLTIGARGHAWTAVLTDPQAHVRRFTVELGTDPWDAVHRACAWITTGRI
;
A
#
# COMPACT_ATOMS: atom_id res chain seq x y z
N MET A 1 6.87 -9.06 -16.84
CA MET A 1 7.13 -8.19 -15.69
C MET A 1 6.78 -6.78 -16.12
N THR A 2 5.60 -6.29 -15.76
CA THR A 2 5.12 -4.97 -16.19
C THR A 2 5.42 -3.93 -15.13
N VAL A 3 5.90 -2.77 -15.56
CA VAL A 3 6.55 -1.65 -14.83
C VAL A 3 5.81 -1.12 -13.57
N ILE A 4 4.58 -1.55 -13.29
CA ILE A 4 3.79 -1.18 -12.09
C ILE A 4 3.95 -2.20 -10.94
N GLU A 5 4.63 -3.34 -11.18
CA GLU A 5 4.96 -4.30 -10.13
C GLU A 5 5.98 -3.69 -9.15
N ARG A 6 5.47 -3.18 -8.01
CA ARG A 6 6.19 -3.05 -6.71
C ARG A 6 7.23 -1.94 -6.62
N ILE A 7 6.83 -0.79 -6.11
CA ILE A 7 7.77 0.28 -5.71
C ILE A 7 8.76 -0.22 -4.63
N TYR A 8 8.38 -1.24 -3.85
CA TYR A 8 9.17 -1.81 -2.76
C TYR A 8 9.12 -3.36 -2.71
N ASP A 9 10.12 -3.97 -2.07
CA ASP A 9 10.13 -5.41 -1.83
C ASP A 9 9.15 -5.84 -0.71
N ASN A 10 8.91 -7.15 -0.58
CA ASN A 10 8.01 -7.67 0.45
C ASN A 10 8.51 -7.38 1.88
N ALA A 11 9.83 -7.39 2.11
CA ALA A 11 10.41 -7.11 3.41
C ALA A 11 10.06 -5.70 3.90
N TRP A 12 10.10 -4.72 2.99
CA TRP A 12 9.68 -3.36 3.27
C TRP A 12 8.20 -3.30 3.64
N TYR A 13 7.30 -3.94 2.88
CA TYR A 13 5.87 -3.91 3.19
C TYR A 13 5.55 -4.61 4.53
N VAL A 14 6.22 -5.72 4.85
CA VAL A 14 6.09 -6.40 6.14
C VAL A 14 6.52 -5.49 7.29
N ALA A 15 7.67 -4.83 7.15
CA ALA A 15 8.15 -3.89 8.17
C ALA A 15 7.15 -2.74 8.40
N HIS A 16 6.47 -2.26 7.36
CA HIS A 16 5.59 -1.08 7.43
C HIS A 16 4.10 -1.39 7.64
N ALA A 17 3.71 -2.67 7.67
CA ALA A 17 2.36 -3.09 8.05
C ALA A 17 2.15 -3.12 9.57
N ALA A 18 3.23 -3.12 10.37
CA ALA A 18 3.15 -3.14 11.83
C ALA A 18 2.54 -1.84 12.43
N PRO A 19 1.74 -1.95 13.51
CA PRO A 19 1.33 -0.79 14.31
C PRO A 19 2.56 -0.04 14.86
N GLY A 20 2.57 1.29 14.77
CA GLY A 20 3.71 2.15 15.18
C GLY A 20 4.60 2.60 14.01
N MET A 21 4.84 1.75 13.00
CA MET A 21 5.56 2.18 11.79
C MET A 21 4.76 3.17 10.94
N ARG A 22 3.43 3.12 11.04
CA ARG A 22 2.54 4.10 10.42
C ARG A 22 2.69 5.50 11.02
N GLU A 23 2.90 5.60 12.33
CA GLU A 23 3.14 6.87 13.00
C GLU A 23 4.51 7.44 12.61
N ALA A 24 5.52 6.58 12.51
CA ALA A 24 6.84 6.97 12.00
C ALA A 24 6.76 7.51 10.55
N LEU A 25 6.01 6.84 9.67
CA LEU A 25 5.77 7.30 8.30
C LEU A 25 4.99 8.62 8.25
N ALA A 26 3.97 8.79 9.10
CA ALA A 26 3.23 10.04 9.20
C ALA A 26 4.15 11.19 9.64
N ALA A 27 5.00 10.95 10.64
CA ALA A 27 5.99 11.91 11.10
C ALA A 27 7.02 12.27 10.01
N ASP A 28 7.46 11.31 9.20
CA ASP A 28 8.33 11.56 8.04
C ASP A 28 7.68 12.47 7.00
N VAL A 29 6.39 12.24 6.68
CA VAL A 29 5.62 13.10 5.78
C VAL A 29 5.53 14.51 6.35
N THR A 30 5.23 14.65 7.64
CA THR A 30 5.16 15.97 8.29
C THR A 30 6.51 16.68 8.29
N ARG A 31 7.63 15.99 8.58
CA ARG A 31 8.97 16.57 8.54
C ARG A 31 9.35 17.09 7.15
N THR A 32 9.14 16.28 6.12
CA THR A 32 9.45 16.66 4.73
C THR A 32 8.56 17.80 4.23
N TRP A 33 7.29 17.82 4.65
CA TRP A 33 6.39 18.95 4.37
C TRP A 33 6.89 20.26 5.01
N MET A 34 7.27 20.24 6.29
CA MET A 34 7.81 21.44 6.97
C MET A 34 9.09 21.95 6.28
N ALA A 35 9.99 21.06 5.85
CA ALA A 35 11.18 21.44 5.11
C ALA A 35 10.85 22.08 3.74
N CYS A 36 9.83 21.57 3.06
CA CYS A 36 9.33 22.15 1.82
C CYS A 36 8.76 23.56 2.03
N GLU A 37 7.94 23.76 3.07
CA GLU A 37 7.38 25.09 3.38
C GLU A 37 8.46 26.09 3.78
N ALA A 38 9.43 25.69 4.60
CA ALA A 38 10.57 26.53 4.96
C ALA A 38 11.40 26.96 3.73
N ALA A 39 11.67 26.02 2.81
CA ALA A 39 12.40 26.32 1.58
C ALA A 39 11.61 27.27 0.65
N ARG A 40 10.28 27.16 0.61
CA ARG A 40 9.41 28.08 -0.14
C ARG A 40 9.44 29.48 0.45
N GLU A 41 9.36 29.59 1.77
CA GLU A 41 9.45 30.87 2.47
C GLU A 41 10.81 31.55 2.24
N ASP A 42 11.92 30.80 2.34
CA ASP A 42 13.27 31.28 2.03
C ASP A 42 13.42 31.76 0.58
N ALA A 43 12.89 31.00 -0.37
CA ALA A 43 12.87 31.40 -1.78
C ALA A 43 11.97 32.62 -2.03
N GLY A 44 10.93 32.84 -1.21
CA GLY A 44 10.12 34.05 -1.21
C GLY A 44 10.90 35.27 -0.69
N ARG A 45 11.56 35.14 0.46
CA ARG A 45 12.40 36.18 1.06
C ARG A 45 13.57 36.58 0.15
N ALA A 46 14.20 35.63 -0.52
CA ALA A 46 15.26 35.91 -1.49
C ALA A 46 14.78 36.73 -2.70
N ARG A 47 13.48 36.82 -3.00
CA ARG A 47 13.00 37.69 -4.08
C ARG A 47 12.82 39.14 -3.64
N THR A 48 12.66 39.39 -2.34
CA THR A 48 12.35 40.72 -1.80
C THR A 48 13.58 41.48 -1.30
N VAL A 49 14.74 40.81 -1.18
CA VAL A 49 15.99 41.46 -0.77
C VAL A 49 16.64 42.16 -1.96
N VAL A 50 16.82 43.48 -1.84
CA VAL A 50 17.48 44.34 -2.84
C VAL A 50 18.96 43.95 -2.97
N GLY A 51 19.44 43.77 -4.21
CA GLY A 51 20.85 43.48 -4.50
C GLY A 51 21.21 42.01 -4.76
N LEU A 52 20.21 41.13 -4.93
CA LEU A 52 20.45 39.72 -5.24
C LEU A 52 20.78 39.46 -6.71
N THR A 53 21.84 38.67 -6.94
CA THR A 53 22.24 38.21 -8.27
C THR A 53 21.34 37.07 -8.75
N ALA A 54 21.15 36.95 -10.07
CA ALA A 54 20.35 35.87 -10.68
C ALA A 54 20.76 34.46 -10.23
N ALA A 55 22.05 34.26 -9.91
CA ALA A 55 22.59 33.00 -9.42
C ALA A 55 22.03 32.60 -8.04
N ARG A 56 21.84 33.54 -7.11
CA ARG A 56 21.24 33.24 -5.80
C ARG A 56 19.75 32.90 -5.90
N SER A 57 19.02 33.57 -6.80
CA SER A 57 17.61 33.24 -7.07
C SER A 57 17.46 31.85 -7.69
N ALA A 58 18.36 31.47 -8.62
CA ALA A 58 18.37 30.14 -9.21
C ALA A 58 18.67 29.04 -8.18
N LEU A 59 19.62 29.28 -7.26
CA LEU A 59 19.92 28.36 -6.16
C LEU A 59 18.73 28.17 -5.23
N ALA A 60 18.06 29.26 -4.82
CA ALA A 60 16.88 29.18 -3.95
C ALA A 60 15.72 28.38 -4.60
N LEU A 61 15.49 28.56 -5.90
CA LEU A 61 14.50 27.78 -6.65
C LEU A 61 14.89 26.29 -6.77
N SER A 62 16.19 26.01 -6.97
CA SER A 62 16.70 24.64 -7.03
C SER A 62 16.48 23.89 -5.72
N PHE A 63 16.79 24.51 -4.58
CA PHE A 63 16.54 23.90 -3.27
C PHE A 63 15.05 23.66 -2.99
N GLY A 64 14.17 24.59 -3.39
CA GLY A 64 12.72 24.41 -3.27
C GLY A 64 12.18 23.23 -4.10
N ASN A 65 12.75 22.99 -5.29
CA ASN A 65 12.36 21.84 -6.13
C ASN A 65 12.82 20.51 -5.51
N VAL A 66 13.99 20.48 -4.88
CA VAL A 66 14.51 19.28 -4.20
C VAL A 66 13.63 18.90 -3.02
N THR A 67 13.27 19.86 -2.15
CA THR A 67 12.43 19.60 -0.98
C THR A 67 11.00 19.21 -1.34
N GLN A 68 10.43 19.79 -2.41
CA GLN A 68 9.15 19.37 -2.97
C GLN A 68 9.20 17.90 -3.42
N ALA A 69 10.23 17.50 -4.16
CA ALA A 69 10.37 16.12 -4.63
C ALA A 69 10.53 15.13 -3.46
N GLU A 70 11.22 15.52 -2.39
CA GLU A 70 11.33 14.70 -1.17
C GLU A 70 9.99 14.52 -0.45
N TYR A 71 9.21 15.59 -0.32
CA TYR A 71 7.86 15.51 0.23
C TYR A 71 6.95 14.59 -0.60
N ASP A 72 6.98 14.70 -1.92
CA ASP A 72 6.16 13.86 -2.81
C ASP A 72 6.54 12.37 -2.69
N ARG A 73 7.84 12.06 -2.57
CA ARG A 73 8.32 10.69 -2.29
C ARG A 73 7.88 10.18 -0.92
N ALA A 74 7.95 11.01 0.13
CA ALA A 74 7.50 10.63 1.46
C ALA A 74 5.99 10.36 1.49
N ARG A 75 5.19 11.21 0.84
CA ARG A 75 3.74 11.03 0.71
C ARG A 75 3.39 9.77 -0.06
N SER A 76 4.08 9.48 -1.17
CA SER A 76 3.90 8.24 -1.93
C SER A 76 4.19 7.01 -1.06
N ARG A 77 5.30 6.99 -0.32
CA ARG A 77 5.64 5.91 0.61
C ARG A 77 4.57 5.68 1.68
N ALA A 78 4.07 6.74 2.29
CA ALA A 78 3.03 6.62 3.30
C ALA A 78 1.72 6.05 2.73
N ALA A 79 1.33 6.49 1.52
CA ALA A 79 0.16 5.96 0.83
C ALA A 79 0.31 4.48 0.45
N GLU A 80 1.51 4.07 0.03
CA GLU A 80 1.85 2.66 -0.27
C GLU A 80 1.74 1.77 0.97
N ALA A 81 2.35 2.18 2.08
CA ALA A 81 2.30 1.43 3.33
C ALA A 81 0.88 1.31 3.89
N ALA A 82 0.06 2.35 3.74
CA ALA A 82 -1.32 2.36 4.23
C ALA A 82 -2.22 1.29 3.57
N ARG A 83 -1.87 0.80 2.37
CA ARG A 83 -2.64 -0.25 1.68
C ARG A 83 -2.42 -1.63 2.29
N CYS A 84 -1.27 -1.87 2.91
CA CYS A 84 -0.91 -3.15 3.51
C CYS A 84 -1.31 -3.15 4.98
N THR A 85 -2.25 -4.03 5.33
CA THR A 85 -2.90 -4.06 6.64
C THR A 85 -2.55 -5.30 7.43
N ASP A 86 -2.25 -6.40 6.74
CA ASP A 86 -2.12 -7.72 7.36
C ASP A 86 -0.85 -8.42 6.91
N ILE A 87 -0.26 -9.20 7.81
CA ILE A 87 0.91 -10.06 7.54
C ILE A 87 0.49 -11.50 7.82
N ILE A 88 0.59 -12.36 6.81
CA ILE A 88 0.31 -13.80 6.93
C ILE A 88 1.46 -14.56 6.27
N ASP A 89 2.01 -15.55 6.95
CA ASP A 89 3.13 -16.38 6.49
C ASP A 89 4.31 -15.57 5.92
N GLY A 90 4.63 -14.43 6.56
CA GLY A 90 5.72 -13.55 6.15
C GLY A 90 5.43 -12.71 4.89
N HIS A 91 4.19 -12.67 4.41
CA HIS A 91 3.76 -11.88 3.27
C HIS A 91 2.79 -10.77 3.66
N ALA A 92 2.97 -9.60 3.05
CA ALA A 92 2.11 -8.44 3.27
C ALA A 92 0.89 -8.46 2.33
N PHE A 93 -0.29 -8.30 2.93
CA PHE A 93 -1.58 -8.29 2.25
C PHE A 93 -2.39 -7.03 2.57
N SER A 94 -3.24 -6.67 1.62
CA SER A 94 -4.36 -5.76 1.83
C SER A 94 -5.62 -6.60 2.01
N MET A 95 -6.32 -6.42 3.14
CA MET A 95 -7.59 -7.10 3.39
C MET A 95 -8.72 -6.10 3.63
N ARG A 96 -9.81 -6.27 2.90
CA ARG A 96 -11.05 -5.53 3.12
C ARG A 96 -12.18 -6.49 3.42
N ARG A 97 -12.90 -6.24 4.51
CA ARG A 97 -14.01 -7.08 4.98
C ARG A 97 -15.31 -6.29 4.88
N GLU A 98 -16.31 -6.88 4.26
CA GLU A 98 -17.65 -6.32 4.15
C GLU A 98 -18.64 -7.32 4.75
N LEU A 99 -19.33 -6.89 5.81
CA LEU A 99 -20.34 -7.69 6.50
C LEU A 99 -21.73 -7.31 5.97
N GLY A 100 -22.42 -8.30 5.42
CA GLY A 100 -23.81 -8.19 4.98
C GLY A 100 -24.80 -8.61 6.06
N ASN A 101 -26.08 -8.48 5.74
CA ASN A 101 -27.17 -8.95 6.61
C ASN A 101 -27.13 -10.48 6.75
N GLY A 102 -27.63 -11.01 7.88
CA GLY A 102 -27.75 -12.46 8.09
C GLY A 102 -26.41 -13.20 8.27
N GLY A 103 -25.30 -12.49 8.50
CA GLY A 103 -23.98 -13.09 8.65
C GLY A 103 -23.30 -13.45 7.32
N ALA A 104 -23.83 -12.95 6.18
CA ALA A 104 -23.11 -12.95 4.93
C ALA A 104 -21.84 -12.09 5.06
N MET A 105 -20.74 -12.55 4.49
CA MET A 105 -19.47 -11.80 4.53
C MET A 105 -18.71 -11.95 3.23
N THR A 106 -18.12 -10.84 2.78
CA THR A 106 -17.16 -10.81 1.67
C THR A 106 -15.81 -10.35 2.22
N VAL A 107 -14.74 -11.07 1.89
CA VAL A 107 -13.37 -10.68 2.25
C VAL A 107 -12.54 -10.62 0.98
N ASP A 108 -12.05 -9.43 0.68
CA ASP A 108 -11.17 -9.16 -0.44
C ASP A 108 -9.71 -9.17 0.03
N ILE A 109 -8.90 -10.06 -0.54
CA ILE A 109 -7.50 -10.25 -0.19
C ILE A 109 -6.65 -10.00 -1.44
N ALA A 110 -5.77 -9.02 -1.37
CA ALA A 110 -4.78 -8.75 -2.41
C ALA A 110 -3.37 -8.78 -1.83
N SER A 111 -2.42 -9.38 -2.53
CA SER A 111 -1.02 -9.20 -2.16
C SER A 111 -0.61 -7.76 -2.43
N CYS A 112 0.16 -7.16 -1.53
CA CYS A 112 0.76 -5.85 -1.78
C CYS A 112 1.83 -5.88 -2.87
N THR A 113 2.23 -7.09 -3.27
CA THR A 113 3.47 -7.29 -3.98
C THR A 113 3.30 -8.23 -5.19
N LEU A 114 2.31 -9.12 -5.17
CA LEU A 114 1.93 -9.96 -6.30
C LEU A 114 0.64 -9.45 -6.94
N LEU A 115 0.43 -9.75 -8.23
CA LEU A 115 -0.80 -9.36 -8.95
C LEU A 115 -2.00 -10.27 -8.64
N ARG A 116 -1.80 -11.37 -7.90
CA ARG A 116 -2.87 -12.31 -7.53
C ARG A 116 -3.78 -11.73 -6.45
N ARG A 117 -5.06 -12.04 -6.57
CA ARG A 117 -6.13 -11.59 -5.67
C ARG A 117 -7.14 -12.70 -5.42
N ALA A 118 -7.65 -12.79 -4.20
CA ALA A 118 -8.72 -13.70 -3.82
C ALA A 118 -9.89 -12.90 -3.24
N VAL A 119 -11.11 -13.24 -3.66
CA VAL A 119 -12.34 -12.71 -3.05
C VAL A 119 -13.08 -13.88 -2.42
N LEU A 120 -13.17 -13.87 -1.10
CA LEU A 120 -13.85 -14.85 -0.28
C LEU A 120 -15.29 -14.41 -0.04
N THR A 121 -16.22 -15.35 -0.11
CA THR A 121 -17.64 -15.11 0.15
C THR A 121 -18.25 -16.24 0.96
N ILE A 122 -19.05 -15.88 1.96
CA ILE A 122 -19.93 -16.78 2.70
C ILE A 122 -21.35 -16.22 2.68
N GLY A 123 -22.33 -17.08 2.38
CA GLY A 123 -23.73 -16.67 2.23
C GLY A 123 -24.45 -16.44 3.56
N ALA A 124 -24.09 -17.18 4.61
CA ALA A 124 -24.61 -17.02 5.97
C ALA A 124 -23.69 -17.75 6.96
N ARG A 125 -23.85 -17.48 8.26
CA ARG A 125 -23.04 -18.12 9.32
C ARG A 125 -23.15 -19.65 9.24
N GLY A 126 -22.00 -20.33 9.21
CA GLY A 126 -21.91 -21.80 9.19
C GLY A 126 -21.95 -22.43 7.79
N HIS A 127 -22.16 -21.64 6.72
CA HIS A 127 -22.00 -22.13 5.36
C HIS A 127 -20.52 -22.26 4.97
N ALA A 128 -20.26 -23.02 3.90
CA ALA A 128 -18.94 -23.09 3.33
C ALA A 128 -18.53 -21.74 2.71
N TRP A 129 -17.26 -21.39 2.94
CA TRP A 129 -16.59 -20.30 2.27
C TRP A 129 -16.27 -20.71 0.85
N THR A 130 -16.53 -19.78 -0.06
CA THR A 130 -16.16 -19.88 -1.46
C THR A 130 -15.16 -18.79 -1.77
N ALA A 131 -14.16 -19.10 -2.60
CA ALA A 131 -13.18 -18.13 -3.08
C ALA A 131 -13.26 -18.00 -4.59
N VAL A 132 -13.23 -16.76 -5.05
CA VAL A 132 -12.93 -16.42 -6.44
C VAL A 132 -11.47 -15.99 -6.49
N LEU A 133 -10.66 -16.82 -7.14
CA LEU A 133 -9.22 -16.62 -7.28
C LEU A 133 -8.92 -16.01 -8.64
N THR A 134 -8.13 -14.93 -8.67
CA THR A 134 -7.77 -14.20 -9.90
C THR A 134 -6.26 -14.09 -10.03
N ASP A 135 -5.71 -14.68 -11.10
CA ASP A 135 -4.30 -14.57 -11.49
C ASP A 135 -4.20 -13.98 -12.90
N PRO A 136 -3.85 -12.68 -13.03
CA PRO A 136 -3.74 -12.02 -14.33
C PRO A 136 -2.71 -12.63 -15.28
N GLN A 137 -1.73 -13.38 -14.75
CA GLN A 137 -0.64 -14.00 -15.51
C GLN A 137 -0.90 -15.47 -15.85
N ALA A 138 -1.93 -16.08 -15.24
CA ALA A 138 -2.28 -17.47 -15.51
C ALA A 138 -3.05 -17.65 -16.83
N HIS A 139 -2.95 -18.85 -17.39
CA HIS A 139 -3.75 -19.26 -18.56
C HIS A 139 -5.25 -19.23 -18.23
N VAL A 140 -5.63 -19.70 -17.04
CA VAL A 140 -6.97 -19.51 -16.46
C VAL A 140 -6.92 -18.31 -15.52
N ARG A 141 -7.40 -17.16 -15.98
CA ARG A 141 -7.30 -15.89 -15.25
C ARG A 141 -8.12 -15.84 -13.97
N ARG A 142 -9.22 -16.58 -13.91
CA ARG A 142 -10.17 -16.54 -12.80
C ARG A 142 -10.85 -17.89 -12.64
N PHE A 143 -10.93 -18.40 -11.41
CA PHE A 143 -11.68 -19.62 -11.09
C PHE A 143 -12.24 -19.58 -9.66
N THR A 144 -13.22 -20.44 -9.38
CA THR A 144 -13.91 -20.51 -8.09
C THR A 144 -13.60 -21.83 -7.39
N VAL A 145 -13.45 -21.79 -6.07
CA VAL A 145 -13.13 -22.95 -5.23
C VAL A 145 -13.86 -22.89 -3.90
N GLU A 146 -14.18 -24.03 -3.32
CA GLU A 146 -14.71 -24.14 -1.96
C GLU A 146 -13.56 -24.34 -0.96
N LEU A 147 -13.59 -23.56 0.12
CA LEU A 147 -12.49 -23.51 1.10
C LEU A 147 -12.83 -24.19 2.44
N GLY A 148 -14.06 -24.66 2.62
CA GLY A 148 -14.54 -25.26 3.87
C GLY A 148 -15.30 -24.26 4.74
N THR A 149 -15.57 -24.62 6.00
CA THR A 149 -16.45 -23.84 6.89
C THR A 149 -15.70 -22.99 7.92
N ASP A 150 -14.42 -23.26 8.16
CA ASP A 150 -13.60 -22.47 9.08
C ASP A 150 -13.12 -21.17 8.42
N PRO A 151 -13.50 -19.99 8.94
CA PRO A 151 -13.05 -18.71 8.40
C PRO A 151 -11.54 -18.50 8.49
N TRP A 152 -10.87 -19.02 9.52
CA TRP A 152 -9.43 -18.82 9.69
C TRP A 152 -8.66 -19.61 8.65
N ASP A 153 -8.98 -20.89 8.49
CA ASP A 153 -8.40 -21.75 7.46
C ASP A 153 -8.67 -21.21 6.04
N ALA A 154 -9.91 -20.78 5.75
CA ALA A 154 -10.25 -20.21 4.45
C ALA A 154 -9.38 -18.99 4.09
N VAL A 155 -9.13 -18.10 5.04
CA VAL A 155 -8.23 -16.94 4.83
C VAL A 155 -6.79 -17.39 4.59
N HIS A 156 -6.27 -18.35 5.38
CA HIS A 156 -4.90 -18.84 5.22
C HIS A 156 -4.70 -19.56 3.89
N ARG A 157 -5.65 -20.41 3.49
CA ARG A 157 -5.61 -21.09 2.19
C ARG A 157 -5.65 -20.10 1.02
N ALA A 158 -6.47 -19.05 1.12
CA ALA A 158 -6.47 -17.99 0.12
C ALA A 158 -5.13 -17.24 0.05
N CYS A 159 -4.53 -16.92 1.19
CA CYS A 159 -3.22 -16.25 1.26
C CYS A 159 -2.10 -17.15 0.71
N ALA A 160 -2.10 -18.43 1.07
CA ALA A 160 -1.16 -19.43 0.56
C ALA A 160 -1.29 -19.61 -0.96
N TRP A 161 -2.51 -19.56 -1.52
CA TRP A 161 -2.70 -19.58 -2.96
C TRP A 161 -2.16 -18.30 -3.62
N ILE A 162 -2.39 -17.12 -3.05
CA ILE A 162 -1.85 -15.87 -3.60
C ILE A 162 -0.31 -15.93 -3.69
N THR A 163 0.35 -16.47 -2.66
CA THR A 163 1.82 -16.55 -2.61
C THR A 163 2.38 -17.65 -3.49
N THR A 164 1.84 -18.86 -3.41
CA THR A 164 2.41 -20.07 -4.06
C THR A 164 1.77 -20.41 -5.40
N GLY A 165 0.55 -19.94 -5.66
CA GLY A 165 -0.29 -20.34 -6.79
C GLY A 165 -0.94 -21.72 -6.64
N ARG A 166 -0.82 -22.38 -5.49
CA ARG A 166 -1.36 -23.72 -5.20
C ARG A 166 -2.45 -23.65 -4.12
N ILE A 167 -3.47 -24.49 -4.22
CA ILE A 167 -4.63 -24.54 -3.31
C ILE A 167 -4.75 -25.88 -2.58
#